data_AF-A0A0S7YB21-F1
#
_entry.id   AF-A0A0S7YB21-F1
#
_cell.length_a   1.000
_cell.length_b   1.000
_cell.length_c   1.000
_cell.angle_alpha   90.00
_cell.angle_beta   90.00
_cell.angle_gamma   90.00
#
_symmetry.space_group_name_H-M   'P 1'
#
loop_
_entity.id
_entity.type
_entity.pdbx_description
1 polymer ?
#
loop_
_entity_poly.entity_id
_entity_poly.type
_entity_poly.pdbx_seq_one_letter_code
_entity_poly.pdbx_strand_id
1 'polypeptide(L)' 'MKIETKTSVYDLTLDLPTGELVLKKKMVKSGAMSRVSTGQEFRGDKVEITPQGLVLYRGNKIILSTSRLVNL' A
#
# COMPACT_ATOMS: atom_id res chain seq x y z
N MET A 1 -0.47 -3.06 -10.38
CA MET A 1 -1.60 -2.13 -10.23
C MET A 1 -1.14 -0.92 -9.43
N LYS A 2 -1.45 0.30 -9.88
CA LYS A 2 -1.12 1.53 -9.16
C LYS A 2 -2.28 1.90 -8.23
N ILE A 3 -1.99 2.28 -6.99
CA ILE A 3 -3.00 2.66 -5.99
C ILE A 3 -2.66 4.04 -5.43
N GLU A 4 -3.60 4.97 -5.53
CA GLU A 4 -3.41 6.33 -5.05
C GLU A 4 -4.23 6.61 -3.79
N THR A 5 -3.53 7.01 -2.73
CA THR A 5 -4.13 7.50 -1.48
C THR A 5 -4.02 9.02 -1.40
N LYS A 6 -4.67 9.63 -0.40
CA LYS A 6 -4.64 11.07 -0.14
C LYS A 6 -3.21 11.57 0.06
N THR A 7 -2.38 10.75 0.69
CA THR A 7 -1.04 11.13 1.11
C THR A 7 0.06 10.53 0.24
N SER A 8 -0.19 9.45 -0.50
CA SER A 8 0.88 8.66 -1.11
C SER A 8 0.40 7.83 -2.30
N VAL A 9 1.34 7.46 -3.17
CA VAL A 9 1.12 6.56 -4.29
C VAL A 9 1.88 5.26 -4.03
N TYR A 10 1.21 4.15 -4.26
CA TYR A 10 1.76 2.81 -4.11
C TYR A 10 1.63 2.02 -5.41
N ASP A 11 2.61 1.16 -5.67
CA ASP A 11 2.47 0.10 -6.66
C ASP A 11 2.24 -1.23 -5.95
N LEU A 12 1.17 -1.91 -6.34
CA LEU A 12 0.83 -3.25 -5.92
C LEU A 12 1.20 -4.25 -7.02
N THR A 13 2.03 -5.23 -6.69
CA THR A 13 2.44 -6.32 -7.58
C THR A 13 2.28 -7.65 -6.87
N LEU A 14 1.95 -8.71 -7.63
CA LEU A 14 2.00 -10.09 -7.12
C LEU A 14 3.40 -10.66 -7.41
N ASP A 15 4.11 -11.10 -6.38
CA ASP A 15 5.38 -11.80 -6.48
C ASP A 15 5.10 -13.27 -6.81
N LEU A 16 5.13 -13.61 -8.09
CA LEU A 16 4.77 -14.95 -8.60
C LEU A 16 5.57 -16.10 -7.93
N PRO A 17 6.88 -15.98 -7.67
CA PRO A 17 7.64 -16.97 -6.90
C PRO A 17 7.08 -17.30 -5.52
N THR A 18 6.54 -16.34 -4.78
CA THR A 18 6.11 -16.52 -3.38
C THR A 18 4.59 -16.51 -3.22
N GLY A 19 3.85 -16.05 -4.23
CA GLY A 19 2.42 -15.77 -4.15
C GLY A 19 2.08 -14.55 -3.27
N GLU A 20 3.06 -13.78 -2.80
CA GLU A 20 2.82 -12.62 -1.94
C GLU A 20 2.47 -11.36 -2.74
N LEU A 21 1.60 -10.53 -2.17
CA LEU A 21 1.34 -9.18 -2.61
C LEU A 21 2.42 -8.23 -2.08
N VAL A 22 3.12 -7.58 -2.99
CA VAL A 22 4.15 -6.58 -2.70
C VAL A 22 3.56 -5.20 -2.95
N LEU A 23 3.49 -4.39 -1.90
CA LEU A 23 3.09 -3.00 -1.97
C LEU A 23 4.31 -2.09 -1.79
N LYS A 24 4.73 -1.46 -2.88
CA LYS A 24 5.88 -0.53 -2.91
C LYS A 24 5.41 0.91 -2.87
N LYS A 25 5.92 1.69 -1.92
CA LYS A 25 5.64 3.13 -1.91
C LYS A 25 6.45 3.85 -2.98
N LYS A 26 5.77 4.49 -3.94
CA LYS A 26 6.41 5.22 -5.03
C LYS A 26 6.68 6.68 -4.73
N MET A 27 5.77 7.35 -4.03
CA MET A 27 5.94 8.75 -3.65
C MET A 27 5.00 9.15 -2.52
N VAL A 28 5.35 10.25 -1.86
CA VAL A 28 4.48 11.00 -0.95
C VAL A 28 3.97 12.22 -1.71
N LYS A 29 2.67 12.50 -1.63
CA LYS A 29 2.10 13.70 -2.26
C LYS A 29 2.59 14.95 -1.51
N SER A 30 2.82 16.04 -2.25
CA SER A 30 3.38 17.28 -1.69
C SER A 30 2.57 17.79 -0.49
N GLY A 31 3.25 18.20 0.58
CA GLY A 31 2.62 18.69 1.81
C GLY A 31 2.04 17.60 2.74
N ALA A 32 2.09 16.32 2.35
CA ALA A 32 1.66 15.23 3.22
C ALA A 32 2.82 14.67 4.06
N MET A 33 2.59 14.50 5.36
CA MET A 33 3.49 13.72 6.20
C MET A 33 3.18 12.23 6.05
N SER A 34 4.23 11.41 5.99
CA SER A 34 4.06 9.96 5.96
C SER A 34 5.15 9.28 6.75
N ARG A 35 4.74 8.27 7.55
CA ARG A 35 5.64 7.48 8.41
C ARG A 35 6.44 6.42 7.64
N VAL A 36 6.12 6.25 6.36
CA VAL A 36 6.70 5.24 5.48
C VAL A 36 7.59 5.94 4.47
N SER A 37 8.80 5.46 4.24
CA SER A 37 9.73 6.07 3.28
C SER A 37 9.38 5.72 1.85
N THR A 38 9.70 6.61 0.91
CA THR A 38 9.62 6.29 -0.52
C THR A 38 10.59 5.16 -0.87
N GLY A 39 10.18 4.24 -1.74
CA GLY A 39 10.94 3.05 -2.10
C GLY A 39 10.75 1.86 -1.17
N GLN A 40 10.17 2.07 0.02
CA GLN A 40 9.90 1.01 0.98
C GLN A 40 8.83 0.03 0.45
N GLU A 41 9.07 -1.25 0.66
CA GLU A 41 8.22 -2.35 0.22
C GLU A 41 7.61 -3.07 1.43
N PHE A 42 6.33 -3.38 1.33
CA PHE A 42 5.59 -4.18 2.29
C PHE A 42 5.08 -5.43 1.59
N ARG A 43 5.19 -6.58 2.24
CA ARG A 43 4.84 -7.87 1.66
C ARG A 43 3.79 -8.55 2.52
N GLY A 44 2.68 -8.96 1.92
CA GLY A 44 1.57 -9.60 2.60
C GLY A 44 0.81 -10.55 1.69
N ASP A 45 -0.12 -11.30 2.25
CA ASP A 45 -0.96 -12.26 1.51
C ASP A 45 -2.30 -11.67 1.07
N LYS A 46 -2.77 -10.58 1.69
CA LYS A 46 -4.05 -9.96 1.37
C LYS A 46 -3.98 -8.45 1.38
N VAL A 47 -4.51 -7.82 0.32
CA VAL A 47 -4.78 -6.38 0.26
C VAL A 47 -6.27 -6.16 0.32
N GLU A 48 -6.70 -5.29 1.22
CA GLU A 48 -8.08 -4.82 1.32
C GLU A 48 -8.14 -3.35 0.93
N ILE A 49 -8.97 -3.06 -0.06
CA ILE A 49 -9.19 -1.73 -0.61
C ILE A 49 -10.56 -1.28 -0.11
N THR A 50 -10.57 -0.29 0.79
CA THR A 50 -11.79 0.26 1.36
C THR A 50 -11.92 1.73 1.00
N PRO A 51 -13.13 2.32 1.09
CA PRO A 51 -13.29 3.78 0.96
C PRO A 51 -12.43 4.58 1.96
N GLN A 52 -12.04 3.96 3.06
CA GLN A 52 -11.25 4.58 4.13
C GLN A 52 -9.75 4.54 3.84
N GLY A 53 -9.30 3.69 2.93
CA GLY A 53 -7.91 3.55 2.53
C GLY A 53 -7.54 2.13 2.12
N LEU A 54 -6.23 1.88 2.05
CA LEU A 54 -5.68 0.56 1.76
C LEU A 54 -5.09 -0.05 3.02
N VAL A 55 -5.42 -1.33 3.24
CA VAL A 55 -4.86 -2.16 4.31
C VAL A 55 -4.18 -3.39 3.71
N LEU A 56 -2.94 -3.64 4.08
CA LEU A 56 -2.20 -4.85 3.72
C LEU A 56 -2.06 -5.74 4.95
N TYR A 57 -2.34 -7.03 4.77
CA TYR A 57 -2.31 -8.04 5.82
C TYR A 57 -1.24 -9.09 5.53
N ARG A 58 -0.67 -9.64 6.61
CA ARG A 58 0.07 -10.90 6.59
C ARG A 58 -0.60 -11.89 7.56
N GLY A 59 -1.28 -12.90 7.04
CA GLY A 59 -2.24 -13.73 7.75
C GLY A 59 -3.34 -12.86 8.35
N ASN A 60 -3.52 -12.94 9.66
CA ASN A 60 -4.51 -12.13 10.38
C ASN A 60 -3.96 -10.80 10.93
N LYS A 61 -2.72 -10.43 10.61
CA LYS A 61 -2.07 -9.22 11.13
C LYS A 61 -2.05 -8.10 10.10
N ILE A 62 -2.41 -6.90 10.51
CA ILE A 62 -2.24 -5.68 9.70
C ILE A 62 -0.75 -5.30 9.72
N ILE A 63 -0.15 -5.19 8.53
CA ILE A 63 1.25 -4.76 8.38
C ILE A 63 1.39 -3.37 7.78
N LEU A 64 0.35 -2.90 7.08
CA LEU A 64 0.26 -1.53 6.61
C LEU A 64 -1.20 -1.11 6.57
N SER A 65 -1.50 0.09 7.06
CA SER A 65 -2.79 0.75 6.87
C SER A 65 -2.52 2.19 6.43
N THR A 66 -3.16 2.61 5.35
CA THR A 66 -2.92 3.91 4.70
C THR A 66 -4.22 4.71 4.61
N SER A 67 -4.08 6.01 4.28
CA SER A 67 -5.20 6.95 4.26
C SER A 67 -6.16 6.72 3.07
N ARG A 68 -7.28 7.45 3.04
CA ARG A 68 -8.33 7.36 2.02
C ARG A 68 -7.78 7.30 0.59
N LEU A 69 -8.43 6.48 -0.24
CA LEU A 69 -8.14 6.36 -1.66
C LEU A 69 -8.62 7.61 -2.41
N VAL A 70 -7.84 8.06 -3.39
CA VAL A 70 -8.17 9.22 -4.24
C VAL A 70 -8.53 8.78 -5.65
N ASN A 71 -7.99 7.65 -6.11
CA ASN A 71 -8.32 7.08 -7.41
C ASN A 71 -8.12 5.55 -7.36
N LEU A 72 -9.04 4.81 -7.97
CA LEU A 72 -9.00 3.35 -8.14
C LEU A 72 -8.77 3.00 -9.61
#